data_AF-A0A674P3C6-F1
#
_entry.id   AF-A0A674P3C6-F1
#
_cell.length_a   1.000
_cell.length_b   1.000
_cell.length_c   1.000
_cell.angle_alpha   90.00
_cell.angle_beta   90.00
_cell.angle_gamma   90.00
#
_symmetry.space_group_name_H-M   'P 1'
#
loop_
_entity.id
_entity.type
_entity.pdbx_description
1 polymer ?
#
loop_
_entity_poly.entity_id
_entity_poly.type
_entity_poly.pdbx_seq_one_letter_code
_entity_poly.pdbx_strand_id
1 'polypeptide(L)'
;MILLHPLMLAGVTHMQEQIASSLHCLQADNTEDENNLLLFPRGIIQPISLSRQYTKEKRLLAEVWKSLIPAAEDIGSDSLLRMFTAFPGSKTYFSHLDISPRSPHMLSHGRKIVLAIAEGAQDISQLAVNLAPLQILHAYQLRIDPTNFKLLTHCLLVALACHLGDDFTPEAHAAIDKYLSAFAAVLAEKYR
;
A
#
# COMPACT_ATOMS: atom_id res chain seq x y z
N MET A 1 7.43 17.50 25.08
CA MET A 1 8.34 17.72 23.94
C MET A 1 9.31 16.55 23.88
N ILE A 2 8.97 15.51 23.11
CA ILE A 2 9.89 14.40 22.85
C ILE A 2 10.80 14.88 21.72
N LEU A 3 12.06 15.13 22.05
CA LEU A 3 13.11 15.44 21.08
C LEU A 3 13.39 14.18 20.25
N LEU A 4 12.82 14.12 19.04
CA LEU A 4 13.21 13.13 18.04
C LEU A 4 14.66 13.38 17.64
N HIS A 5 15.47 12.33 17.73
CA HIS A 5 16.92 12.33 17.55
C HIS A 5 17.31 12.71 16.10
N PRO A 6 18.37 13.51 15.86
CA PRO A 6 18.74 14.00 14.52
C PRO A 6 18.99 12.92 13.46
N LEU A 7 19.42 11.71 13.86
CA LEU A 7 19.61 10.59 12.94
C LEU A 7 18.30 10.05 12.33
N MET A 8 17.18 10.12 13.06
CA MET A 8 15.88 9.69 12.54
C MET A 8 15.40 10.62 11.43
N LEU A 9 15.73 11.92 11.52
CA LEU A 9 15.32 12.91 10.54
C LEU A 9 16.08 12.75 9.20
N ALA A 10 17.36 12.40 9.25
CA ALA A 10 18.20 12.17 8.07
C ALA A 10 17.84 10.88 7.31
N GLY A 11 17.49 9.80 8.03
CA GLY A 11 17.00 8.56 7.42
C GLY A 11 15.64 8.75 6.74
N VAL A 12 14.75 9.52 7.38
CA VAL A 12 13.45 9.89 6.79
C VAL A 12 13.63 10.75 5.54
N THR A 13 14.59 11.69 5.49
CA THR A 13 14.80 12.51 4.27
C THR A 13 15.33 11.72 3.08
N HIS A 14 16.26 10.79 3.28
CA HIS A 14 16.79 9.95 2.18
C HIS A 14 15.71 9.00 1.62
N MET A 15 14.84 8.49 2.50
CA MET A 15 13.70 7.65 2.13
C MET A 15 12.59 8.46 1.44
N GLN A 16 12.33 9.69 1.90
CA GLN A 16 11.42 10.63 1.24
C GLN A 16 11.90 10.99 -0.18
N GLU A 17 13.20 11.14 -0.41
CA GLU A 17 13.77 11.38 -1.75
C GLU A 17 13.61 10.18 -2.69
N GLN A 18 13.83 8.95 -2.21
CA GLN A 18 13.58 7.74 -3.01
C GLN A 18 12.10 7.57 -3.35
N ILE A 19 11.19 7.91 -2.43
CA ILE A 19 9.74 7.85 -2.63
C ILE A 19 9.27 8.98 -3.57
N ALA A 20 9.82 10.19 -3.45
CA ALA A 20 9.55 11.31 -4.36
C ALA A 20 10.04 11.01 -5.79
N SER A 21 11.18 10.32 -5.93
CA SER A 21 11.67 9.80 -7.21
C SER A 21 10.68 8.80 -7.82
N SER A 22 10.08 7.92 -7.02
CA SER A 22 9.01 7.02 -7.48
C SER A 22 7.73 7.76 -7.88
N LEU A 23 7.40 8.89 -7.23
CA LEU A 23 6.24 9.73 -7.58
C LEU A 23 6.40 10.39 -8.96
N HIS A 24 7.60 10.88 -9.26
CA HIS A 24 7.94 11.41 -10.59
C HIS A 24 7.92 10.32 -11.68
N CYS A 25 8.27 9.08 -11.30
CA CYS A 25 8.21 7.92 -12.20
C CYS A 25 6.75 7.48 -12.48
N LEU A 26 5.87 7.53 -11.48
CA LEU A 26 4.45 7.19 -11.61
C LEU A 26 3.65 8.22 -12.43
N GLN A 27 4.10 9.47 -12.48
CA GLN A 27 3.49 10.51 -13.32
C GLN A 27 3.98 10.47 -14.77
N ALA A 28 5.14 9.85 -15.03
CA ALA A 28 5.74 9.73 -16.36
C ALA A 28 5.22 8.54 -17.18
N ASP A 29 4.51 7.58 -16.55
CA ASP A 29 4.10 6.31 -17.17
C ASP A 29 2.73 6.37 -17.89
N ASN A 30 2.22 7.58 -18.17
CA ASN A 30 0.93 7.80 -18.85
C ASN A 30 1.05 7.91 -20.38
N THR A 31 2.16 7.47 -20.97
CA THR A 31 2.28 7.32 -22.43
C THR A 31 2.50 5.86 -22.78
N GLU A 32 1.42 5.24 -23.26
CA GLU A 32 1.33 4.04 -24.09
C GLU A 32 2.63 3.27 -24.35
N ASP A 33 2.77 2.09 -23.72
CA ASP A 33 3.47 0.98 -24.35
C ASP A 33 2.81 -0.36 -23.98
N GLU A 34 1.73 -0.71 -24.70
CA GLU A 34 1.05 -2.00 -24.60
C GLU A 34 1.90 -3.20 -25.09
N ASN A 35 3.20 -3.04 -25.35
CA ASN A 35 4.05 -4.12 -25.87
C ASN A 35 5.28 -4.48 -25.03
N ASN A 36 5.42 -3.99 -23.80
CA ASN A 36 6.50 -4.46 -22.93
C ASN A 36 6.06 -5.65 -22.05
N LEU A 37 5.62 -6.71 -22.72
CA LEU A 37 5.65 -8.05 -22.16
C LEU A 37 7.13 -8.39 -21.97
N LEU A 38 7.62 -8.24 -20.74
CA LEU A 38 8.99 -8.51 -20.29
C LEU A 38 9.67 -9.56 -21.18
N LEU A 39 10.55 -9.07 -22.07
CA LEU A 39 11.39 -9.88 -22.91
C LEU A 39 12.43 -10.58 -22.02
N PHE A 40 12.01 -11.63 -21.32
CA PHE A 40 12.94 -12.63 -20.82
C PHE A 40 13.54 -13.31 -22.05
N PRO A 41 14.88 -13.27 -22.26
CA PRO A 41 15.49 -13.92 -23.40
C PRO A 41 15.12 -15.41 -23.39
N ARG A 42 14.64 -15.90 -24.54
CA ARG A 42 14.34 -17.32 -24.78
C ARG A 42 15.56 -18.16 -24.40
N GLY A 43 15.47 -18.87 -23.28
CA GLY A 43 16.51 -19.75 -22.82
C GLY A 43 16.23 -20.28 -21.41
N ILE A 44 15.35 -21.29 -21.33
CA ILE A 44 15.21 -22.28 -20.24
C ILE A 44 15.74 -21.81 -18.86
N ILE A 45 14.92 -21.06 -18.11
CA ILE A 45 15.03 -20.98 -16.65
C ILE A 45 13.69 -21.43 -16.04
N GLN A 46 13.80 -22.25 -15.00
CA GLN A 46 12.90 -23.34 -14.63
C GLN A 46 11.59 -22.90 -13.91
N PRO A 47 10.44 -23.55 -14.16
CA PRO A 47 9.18 -23.31 -13.45
C PRO A 47 9.28 -23.48 -11.92
N ILE A 48 10.30 -24.19 -11.45
CA ILE A 48 10.61 -24.40 -10.03
C ILE A 48 11.18 -23.12 -9.37
N SER A 49 11.96 -22.32 -10.11
CA SER A 49 12.56 -21.09 -9.56
C SER A 49 11.51 -20.00 -9.33
N LEU A 50 10.61 -19.81 -10.30
CA LEU A 50 9.51 -18.84 -10.21
C LEU A 50 8.51 -19.21 -9.10
N SER A 51 8.14 -20.49 -8.99
CA SER A 51 7.24 -20.96 -7.92
C SER A 51 7.88 -20.89 -6.53
N ARG A 52 9.20 -21.14 -6.43
CA ARG A 52 9.96 -20.96 -5.18
C ARG A 52 10.01 -19.50 -4.74
N GLN A 53 10.27 -18.57 -5.66
CA GLN A 53 10.28 -17.13 -5.38
C GLN A 53 8.90 -16.63 -4.94
N TYR A 54 7.84 -17.01 -5.67
CA TYR A 54 6.45 -16.72 -5.29
C TYR A 54 6.10 -17.21 -3.88
N THR A 55 6.56 -18.40 -3.51
CA THR A 55 6.33 -18.96 -2.17
C THR A 55 7.09 -18.18 -1.08
N LYS A 56 8.32 -17.72 -1.37
CA LYS A 56 9.10 -16.90 -0.44
C LYS A 56 8.44 -15.54 -0.20
N GLU A 57 8.02 -14.87 -1.27
CA GLU A 57 7.36 -13.56 -1.18
C GLU A 57 6.04 -13.65 -0.42
N LYS A 58 5.23 -14.69 -0.65
CA LYS A 58 4.01 -14.93 0.13
C LYS A 58 4.28 -15.06 1.62
N ARG A 59 5.31 -15.82 2.00
CA ARG A 59 5.68 -15.97 3.42
C ARG A 59 6.17 -14.65 4.00
N LEU A 60 7.02 -13.92 3.27
CA LEU A 60 7.49 -12.60 3.68
C LEU A 60 6.31 -11.66 3.95
N LEU A 61 5.36 -11.58 3.02
CA LEU A 61 4.15 -10.78 3.18
C LEU A 61 3.36 -11.21 4.42
N ALA A 62 3.09 -12.51 4.58
CA ALA A 62 2.33 -13.01 5.73
C ALA A 62 3.00 -12.64 7.08
N GLU A 63 4.32 -12.76 7.19
CA GLU A 63 5.06 -12.42 8.41
C GLU A 63 5.13 -10.91 8.66
N VAL A 64 5.47 -10.11 7.64
CA VAL A 64 5.53 -8.65 7.76
C VAL A 64 4.16 -8.10 8.17
N TRP A 65 3.09 -8.46 7.46
CA TRP A 65 1.76 -7.95 7.78
C TRP A 65 1.25 -8.40 9.15
N LYS A 66 1.59 -9.62 9.58
CA LYS A 66 1.29 -10.10 10.93
C LYS A 66 2.00 -9.27 12.01
N SER A 67 3.27 -8.91 11.78
CA SER A 67 4.04 -8.08 12.72
C SER A 67 3.49 -6.66 12.88
N LEU A 68 2.78 -6.15 11.88
CA LEU A 68 2.22 -4.78 11.86
C LEU A 68 0.86 -4.67 12.54
N ILE A 69 0.16 -5.79 12.82
CA ILE A 69 -1.18 -5.80 13.45
C ILE A 69 -1.23 -5.00 14.76
N PRO A 70 -0.26 -5.10 15.69
CA PRO A 70 -0.28 -4.32 16.94
C PRO A 70 -0.23 -2.80 16.73
N ALA A 71 0.34 -2.33 15.61
CA ALA A 71 0.47 -0.91 15.27
C ALA A 71 -0.52 -0.46 14.17
N ALA A 72 -1.50 -1.30 13.83
CA ALA A 72 -2.41 -1.07 12.70
C ALA A 72 -3.19 0.26 12.78
N GLU A 73 -3.56 0.69 13.99
CA GLU A 73 -4.22 1.97 14.23
C GLU A 73 -3.34 3.15 13.81
N ASP A 74 -2.10 3.16 14.30
CA ASP A 74 -1.16 4.25 14.06
C ASP A 74 -0.72 4.29 12.60
N ILE A 75 -0.37 3.13 12.01
CA ILE A 75 0.04 3.03 10.60
C ILE A 75 -1.10 3.49 9.68
N GLY A 76 -2.31 2.99 9.90
CA GLY A 76 -3.45 3.32 9.06
C GLY A 76 -3.85 4.79 9.18
N SER A 77 -3.85 5.34 10.40
CA SER A 77 -4.12 6.76 10.63
C SER A 77 -3.05 7.65 10.01
N ASP A 78 -1.77 7.30 10.11
CA ASP A 78 -0.67 8.06 9.50
C ASP A 78 -0.77 8.05 7.97
N SER A 79 -1.07 6.88 7.39
CA SER A 79 -1.26 6.72 5.94
C SER A 79 -2.38 7.61 5.40
N LEU A 80 -3.53 7.66 6.08
CA LEU A 80 -4.64 8.53 5.70
C LEU A 80 -4.29 10.01 5.88
N LEU A 81 -3.59 10.38 6.97
CA LEU A 81 -3.16 11.76 7.20
C LEU A 81 -2.20 12.23 6.10
N ARG A 82 -1.25 11.38 5.68
CA ARG A 82 -0.35 11.64 4.54
C ARG A 82 -1.15 11.83 3.25
N MET A 83 -2.11 10.95 2.97
CA MET A 83 -2.97 11.05 1.79
C MET A 83 -3.75 12.36 1.77
N PHE A 84 -4.38 12.73 2.88
CA PHE A 84 -5.15 13.98 2.99
C PHE A 84 -4.26 15.22 2.88
N THR A 85 -3.01 15.14 3.29
CA THR A 85 -2.05 16.25 3.22
C THR A 85 -1.50 16.42 1.80
N ALA A 86 -1.04 15.32 1.17
CA ALA A 86 -0.45 15.33 -0.16
C ALA A 86 -1.50 15.45 -1.28
N PHE A 87 -2.70 14.91 -1.06
CA PHE A 87 -3.78 14.85 -2.05
C PHE A 87 -5.11 15.35 -1.44
N PRO A 88 -5.28 16.67 -1.23
CA PRO A 88 -6.43 17.22 -0.51
C PRO A 88 -7.80 16.86 -1.10
N GLY A 89 -7.90 16.57 -2.41
CA GLY A 89 -9.15 16.14 -3.05
C GLY A 89 -9.74 14.88 -2.44
N SER A 90 -8.91 13.99 -1.88
CA SER A 90 -9.35 12.76 -1.22
C SER A 90 -10.15 13.01 0.08
N LYS A 91 -10.06 14.22 0.68
CA LYS A 91 -10.84 14.60 1.87
C LYS A 91 -12.35 14.65 1.64
N THR A 92 -12.78 14.86 0.39
CA THR A 92 -14.19 15.05 0.03
C THR A 92 -15.05 13.85 0.46
N TYR A 93 -14.51 12.64 0.35
CA TYR A 93 -15.14 11.39 0.79
C TYR A 93 -15.35 11.29 2.31
N PHE A 94 -14.66 12.13 3.09
CA PHE A 94 -14.66 12.11 4.56
C PHE A 94 -15.19 13.42 5.18
N SER A 95 -15.84 14.27 4.39
CA SER A 95 -16.29 15.61 4.81
C SER A 95 -17.22 15.65 6.03
N HIS A 96 -17.85 14.54 6.37
CA HIS A 96 -18.76 14.38 7.51
C HIS A 96 -18.08 13.84 8.77
N LEU A 97 -16.75 13.66 8.76
CA LEU A 97 -15.99 12.99 9.80
C LEU A 97 -14.89 13.89 10.35
N ASP A 98 -14.53 13.66 11.61
CA ASP A 98 -13.33 14.27 12.20
C ASP A 98 -12.08 13.57 11.66
N ILE A 99 -11.41 14.24 10.71
CA ILE A 99 -10.17 13.80 10.08
C ILE A 99 -8.93 14.47 10.68
N SER A 100 -9.03 15.05 11.89
CA SER A 100 -7.88 15.59 12.61
C SER A 100 -6.85 14.49 12.93
N PRO A 101 -5.56 14.84 13.05
CA PRO A 101 -4.52 13.87 13.38
C PRO A 101 -4.87 13.08 14.65
N ARG A 102 -4.84 11.75 14.53
CA ARG A 102 -5.16 10.81 15.63
C ARG A 102 -6.58 10.94 16.21
N SER A 103 -7.54 11.48 15.48
CA SER A 103 -8.94 11.42 15.91
C SER A 103 -9.37 9.96 16.14
N PRO A 104 -10.33 9.68 17.05
CA PRO A 104 -10.82 8.32 17.27
C PRO A 104 -11.31 7.65 15.99
N HIS A 105 -11.90 8.43 15.08
CA HIS A 105 -12.35 7.95 13.79
C HIS A 105 -11.16 7.54 12.90
N MET A 106 -10.12 8.36 12.80
CA MET A 106 -8.93 8.10 12.00
C MET A 106 -8.20 6.83 12.45
N LEU A 107 -8.05 6.65 13.77
CA LEU A 107 -7.43 5.44 14.34
C LEU A 107 -8.29 4.19 14.04
N SER A 108 -9.60 4.26 14.32
CA SER A 108 -10.51 3.13 14.09
C SER A 108 -10.61 2.74 12.62
N HIS A 109 -10.71 3.73 11.72
CA HIS A 109 -10.79 3.49 10.28
C HIS A 109 -9.46 3.01 9.71
N GLY A 110 -8.35 3.65 10.10
CA GLY A 110 -6.99 3.23 9.75
C GLY A 110 -6.72 1.76 10.11
N ARG A 111 -7.12 1.35 11.32
CA ARG A 111 -7.03 -0.05 11.76
C ARG A 111 -7.78 -1.00 10.82
N LYS A 112 -9.01 -0.67 10.44
CA LYS A 112 -9.81 -1.51 9.53
C LYS A 112 -9.12 -1.71 8.19
N ILE A 113 -8.51 -0.66 7.63
CA ILE A 113 -7.77 -0.73 6.37
C ILE A 113 -6.57 -1.67 6.52
N VAL A 114 -5.71 -1.44 7.53
CA VAL A 114 -4.49 -2.23 7.71
C VAL A 114 -4.83 -3.70 8.01
N LEU A 115 -5.88 -3.98 8.77
CA LEU A 115 -6.32 -5.35 9.02
C LEU A 115 -6.85 -6.06 7.78
N ALA A 116 -7.66 -5.38 6.95
CA ALA A 116 -8.14 -5.98 5.70
C ALA A 116 -6.99 -6.32 4.75
N ILE A 117 -5.96 -5.47 4.71
CA ILE A 117 -4.72 -5.72 3.96
C ILE A 117 -3.94 -6.89 4.58
N ALA A 118 -3.79 -6.93 5.91
CA ALA A 118 -3.08 -8.02 6.57
C ALA A 118 -3.78 -9.38 6.38
N GLU A 119 -5.11 -9.42 6.45
CA GLU A 119 -5.92 -10.61 6.18
C GLU A 119 -5.74 -11.07 4.72
N GLY A 120 -5.79 -10.14 3.76
CA GLY A 120 -5.56 -10.46 2.35
C GLY A 120 -4.15 -11.00 2.07
N ALA A 121 -3.15 -10.60 2.85
CA ALA A 121 -1.78 -11.09 2.73
C ALA A 121 -1.62 -12.55 3.22
N GLN A 122 -2.49 -13.00 4.15
CA GLN A 122 -2.47 -14.39 4.61
C GLN A 122 -2.99 -15.37 3.55
N ASP A 123 -3.99 -14.95 2.76
CA ASP A 123 -4.53 -15.76 1.65
C ASP A 123 -4.76 -14.93 0.38
N ILE A 124 -3.65 -14.63 -0.30
CA ILE A 124 -3.64 -13.89 -1.57
C ILE A 124 -4.45 -14.62 -2.66
N SER A 125 -4.61 -15.95 -2.58
CA SER A 125 -5.34 -16.71 -3.61
C SER A 125 -6.85 -16.45 -3.58
N GLN A 126 -7.38 -16.07 -2.41
CA GLN A 126 -8.78 -15.76 -2.20
C GLN A 126 -9.05 -14.24 -2.17
N LEU A 127 -8.09 -13.41 -2.60
CA LEU A 127 -8.17 -11.96 -2.43
C LEU A 127 -9.44 -11.35 -3.08
N ALA A 128 -9.78 -11.75 -4.30
CA ALA A 128 -10.99 -11.28 -4.97
C ALA A 128 -12.28 -11.69 -4.26
N VAL A 129 -12.32 -12.92 -3.73
CA VAL A 129 -13.49 -13.43 -3.00
C VAL A 129 -13.65 -12.69 -1.67
N ASN A 130 -12.56 -12.53 -0.92
CA ASN A 130 -12.55 -11.89 0.40
C ASN A 130 -12.86 -10.40 0.30
N LEU A 131 -12.43 -9.73 -0.77
CA LEU A 131 -12.67 -8.30 -0.98
C LEU A 131 -13.98 -7.99 -1.70
N ALA A 132 -14.74 -8.98 -2.18
CA ALA A 132 -15.98 -8.74 -2.92
C ALA A 132 -16.98 -7.81 -2.21
N PRO A 133 -17.22 -7.91 -0.88
CA PRO A 133 -18.07 -6.96 -0.17
C PRO A 133 -17.51 -5.53 -0.19
N LEU A 134 -16.19 -5.38 -0.07
CA LEU A 134 -15.52 -4.08 -0.12
C LEU A 134 -15.52 -3.49 -1.53
N GLN A 135 -15.38 -4.31 -2.58
CA GLN A 135 -15.53 -3.85 -3.96
C GLN A 135 -16.89 -3.19 -4.18
N ILE A 136 -17.98 -3.85 -3.74
CA ILE A 136 -19.35 -3.34 -3.86
C ILE A 136 -19.54 -2.05 -3.07
N LEU A 137 -19.07 -2.03 -1.82
CA LEU A 137 -19.13 -0.85 -0.95
C LEU A 137 -18.45 0.34 -1.61
N HIS A 138 -17.20 0.19 -2.05
CA HIS A 138 -16.44 1.29 -2.61
C HIS A 138 -17.01 1.74 -3.96
N ALA A 139 -17.37 0.81 -4.85
CA ALA A 139 -17.83 1.13 -6.19
C ALA A 139 -19.22 1.75 -6.24
N TYR A 140 -20.20 1.14 -5.56
CA TYR A 140 -21.60 1.49 -5.78
C TYR A 140 -22.15 2.42 -4.70
N GLN A 141 -21.69 2.27 -3.46
CA GLN A 141 -22.20 3.07 -2.33
C GLN A 141 -21.35 4.32 -2.09
N LEU A 142 -20.04 4.15 -1.92
CA LEU A 142 -19.13 5.26 -1.64
C LEU A 142 -18.69 6.00 -2.93
N ARG A 143 -18.69 5.31 -4.06
CA ARG A 143 -18.30 5.81 -5.39
C ARG A 143 -16.92 6.49 -5.36
N ILE A 144 -15.96 5.83 -4.72
CA ILE A 144 -14.58 6.34 -4.61
C ILE A 144 -13.94 6.27 -6.00
N ASP A 145 -13.34 7.36 -6.48
CA ASP A 145 -12.61 7.30 -7.74
C ASP A 145 -11.43 6.30 -7.60
N PRO A 146 -11.29 5.30 -8.50
CA PRO A 146 -10.28 4.25 -8.38
C PRO A 146 -8.84 4.75 -8.26
N THR A 147 -8.55 5.96 -8.74
CA THR A 147 -7.23 6.59 -8.60
C THR A 147 -6.84 6.75 -7.13
N ASN A 148 -7.80 6.99 -6.23
CA ASN A 148 -7.52 7.15 -4.80
C ASN A 148 -6.97 5.89 -4.13
N PHE A 149 -7.25 4.69 -4.67
CA PHE A 149 -6.64 3.47 -4.13
C PHE A 149 -5.13 3.48 -4.29
N LYS A 150 -4.62 3.94 -5.44
CA LYS A 150 -3.19 4.09 -5.69
C LYS A 150 -2.55 5.14 -4.77
N LEU A 151 -3.26 6.24 -4.51
CA LEU A 151 -2.79 7.29 -3.59
C LEU A 151 -2.68 6.77 -2.16
N LEU A 152 -3.68 6.01 -1.70
CA LEU A 152 -3.68 5.39 -0.38
C LEU A 152 -2.55 4.36 -0.25
N THR A 153 -2.39 3.45 -1.22
CA THR A 153 -1.33 2.43 -1.15
C THR A 153 0.06 3.05 -1.18
N HIS A 154 0.26 4.12 -1.95
CA HIS A 154 1.51 4.89 -1.92
C HIS A 154 1.77 5.49 -0.54
N CYS A 155 0.79 6.19 0.04
CA CYS A 155 0.94 6.79 1.37
C CYS A 155 1.17 5.73 2.47
N LEU A 156 0.56 4.55 2.31
CA LEU A 156 0.79 3.40 3.18
C LEU A 156 2.21 2.87 3.06
N LEU A 157 2.78 2.75 1.86
CA LEU A 157 4.19 2.38 1.69
C LEU A 157 5.13 3.33 2.44
N VAL A 158 4.87 4.65 2.36
CA VAL A 158 5.65 5.64 3.11
C VAL A 158 5.53 5.45 4.62
N ALA A 159 4.31 5.23 5.12
CA ALA A 159 4.07 5.00 6.55
C ALA A 159 4.75 3.71 7.04
N LEU A 160 4.68 2.63 6.25
CA LEU A 160 5.35 1.37 6.53
C LEU A 160 6.87 1.54 6.57
N ALA A 161 7.44 2.28 5.63
CA ALA A 161 8.88 2.52 5.59
C ALA A 161 9.36 3.31 6.83
N CYS A 162 8.56 4.28 7.29
CA CYS A 162 8.82 4.99 8.55
C CYS A 162 8.69 4.10 9.79
N HIS A 163 7.80 3.10 9.76
CA HIS A 163 7.51 2.24 10.91
C HIS A 163 8.47 1.05 11.02
N LEU A 164 8.83 0.43 9.90
CA LEU A 164 9.72 -0.73 9.82
C LEU A 164 11.21 -0.33 9.86
N GLY A 165 11.56 0.90 9.46
CA GLY A 165 12.95 1.37 9.49
C GLY A 165 13.87 0.45 8.69
N ASP A 166 14.90 -0.10 9.34
CA ASP A 166 15.88 -0.99 8.71
C ASP A 166 15.27 -2.31 8.20
N ASP A 167 14.12 -2.73 8.74
CA ASP A 167 13.40 -3.92 8.28
C ASP A 167 12.65 -3.69 6.95
N PHE A 168 12.55 -2.43 6.49
CA PHE A 168 12.00 -2.10 5.17
C PHE A 168 13.05 -2.27 4.06
N THR A 169 13.53 -3.50 3.90
CA THR A 169 14.56 -3.83 2.90
C THR A 169 14.02 -3.64 1.47
N PRO A 170 14.90 -3.52 0.45
CA PRO A 170 14.47 -3.46 -0.95
C PRO A 170 13.56 -4.64 -1.37
N GLU A 171 13.83 -5.84 -0.85
CA GLU A 171 13.00 -7.02 -1.08
C GLU A 171 11.62 -6.91 -0.42
N ALA A 172 11.56 -6.41 0.82
CA ALA A 172 10.31 -6.16 1.52
C ALA A 172 9.49 -5.10 0.79
N HIS A 173 10.12 -3.99 0.40
CA HIS A 173 9.48 -2.94 -0.38
C HIS A 173 8.89 -3.48 -1.69
N ALA A 174 9.67 -4.17 -2.52
CA ALA A 174 9.19 -4.71 -3.79
C ALA A 174 8.03 -5.72 -3.61
N ALA A 175 8.09 -6.55 -2.57
CA ALA A 175 7.01 -7.50 -2.27
C ALA A 175 5.72 -6.79 -1.82
N ILE A 176 5.84 -5.81 -0.91
CA ILE A 176 4.71 -5.06 -0.36
C ILE A 176 4.07 -4.21 -1.46
N ASP A 177 4.85 -3.49 -2.27
CA ASP A 177 4.34 -2.65 -3.35
C ASP A 177 3.57 -3.46 -4.40
N LYS A 178 4.13 -4.60 -4.83
CA LYS A 178 3.45 -5.53 -5.73
C LYS A 178 2.14 -6.04 -5.15
N TYR A 179 2.13 -6.39 -3.86
CA TYR A 179 0.95 -6.87 -3.17
C TYR A 179 -0.13 -5.78 -3.05
N LEU A 180 0.23 -4.57 -2.63
CA LEU A 180 -0.68 -3.44 -2.50
C LEU A 180 -1.25 -3.02 -3.87
N SER A 181 -0.45 -3.09 -4.93
CA SER A 181 -0.91 -2.87 -6.30
C SER A 181 -1.97 -3.89 -6.71
N ALA A 182 -1.77 -5.17 -6.41
CA ALA A 182 -2.77 -6.21 -6.65
C ALA A 182 -4.04 -6.00 -5.80
N PHE A 183 -3.88 -5.63 -4.52
CA PHE A 183 -4.99 -5.33 -3.61
C PHE A 183 -5.85 -4.17 -4.13
N ALA A 184 -5.23 -3.07 -4.55
CA ALA A 184 -5.90 -1.92 -5.14
C ALA A 184 -6.60 -2.28 -6.46
N ALA A 185 -5.95 -3.06 -7.32
CA ALA A 185 -6.54 -3.51 -8.58
C ALA A 185 -7.79 -4.38 -8.35
N VAL A 186 -7.75 -5.28 -7.37
CA VAL A 186 -8.91 -6.09 -6.98
C VAL A 186 -10.03 -5.21 -6.43
N LEU A 187 -9.75 -4.24 -5.54
CA LEU A 187 -10.80 -3.32 -5.06
C LEU A 187 -11.46 -2.51 -6.18
N ALA A 188 -10.70 -2.17 -7.22
CA ALA A 188 -11.16 -1.41 -8.37
C ALA A 188 -11.88 -2.27 -9.44
N GLU A 189 -11.94 -3.59 -9.29
CA GLU A 189 -12.44 -4.50 -10.35
C GLU A 189 -13.88 -4.22 -10.77
N LYS A 190 -14.75 -3.82 -9.83
CA LYS A 190 -16.18 -3.53 -10.09
C LYS A 190 -16.46 -2.15 -10.70
N TYR A 191 -15.43 -1.36 -11.00
CA TYR A 191 -15.56 -0.06 -11.67
C TYR A 191 -15.39 -0.16 -13.19
N ARG A 192 -14.93 -1.32 -13.68
CA ARG A 192 -14.77 -1.65 -15.10
C ARG A 192 -16.00 -2.38 -15.61
#